data_AF-A0A8E0RQY5-F1
#
_entry.id   AF-A0A8E0RQY5-F1
#
_cell.length_a   1.000
_cell.length_b   1.000
_cell.length_c   1.000
_cell.angle_alpha   90.00
_cell.angle_beta   90.00
_cell.angle_gamma   90.00
#
_symmetry.space_group_name_H-M   'P 1'
#
loop_
_entity.id
_entity.type
_entity.pdbx_description
1 polymer ?
#
loop_
_entity_poly.entity_id
_entity_poly.type
_entity_poly.pdbx_seq_one_letter_code
_entity_poly.pdbx_strand_id
1 'polypeptide(L)'
;MRVAAIPKYLRPRVNSMLLLVQIASGLPIIALIICVSLCVNMNFGLSTHCTSANFLPSLSAAVSVRQPQRSTWLVAISISSLLRLALIPPVLASYQVTFGRILGEKYFSAIYFLFMMNTIEITFLLIMSMIPSSINYKAHRNTLAVFVLMSVLFMGLDSAFFHRLADRTGNLYLVRQACIKRKLLTAYLSTLAIVGTVYYIHTLYCPPYAYTLFSFFEYIAICLNVCYHFVMLGVIHRKPISAILDRPIRGEFFAFCDNILPL
;
A
#
# COMPACT_ATOMS: atom_id res chain seq x y z
N MET A 1 -32.61 21.97 37.44
CA MET A 1 -32.06 20.95 36.52
C MET A 1 -31.76 21.62 35.18
N ARG A 2 -30.49 21.87 34.85
CA ARG A 2 -30.09 22.34 33.50
C ARG A 2 -29.67 21.11 32.70
N VAL A 3 -30.42 20.81 31.65
CA VAL A 3 -30.03 19.84 30.64
C VAL A 3 -28.83 20.44 29.89
N ALA A 4 -27.63 19.90 30.13
CA ALA A 4 -26.45 20.28 29.39
C ALA A 4 -26.63 19.81 27.93
N ALA A 5 -26.68 20.76 27.01
CA ALA A 5 -26.71 20.49 25.59
C ALA A 5 -25.44 19.74 25.19
N ILE A 6 -25.61 18.52 24.69
CA ILE A 6 -24.55 17.76 24.01
C ILE A 6 -24.11 18.59 22.80
N PRO A 7 -22.84 18.99 22.68
CA PRO A 7 -22.40 19.74 21.52
C PRO A 7 -22.62 18.88 20.28
N LYS A 8 -23.44 19.38 19.36
CA LYS A 8 -23.61 18.81 18.01
C LYS A 8 -22.24 18.77 17.37
N TYR A 9 -21.63 17.58 17.34
CA TYR A 9 -20.44 17.29 16.55
C TYR A 9 -20.77 17.72 15.11
N LEU A 10 -20.16 18.82 14.67
CA LEU A 10 -20.31 19.32 13.30
C LEU A 10 -19.75 18.23 12.40
N ARG A 11 -20.63 17.43 11.79
CA ARG A 11 -20.26 16.43 10.79
C ARG A 11 -19.61 17.19 9.64
N PRO A 12 -18.29 17.09 9.42
CA PRO A 12 -17.66 17.82 8.34
C PRO A 12 -18.25 17.30 7.01
N ARG A 13 -18.69 18.23 6.15
CA ARG A 13 -19.35 17.96 4.87
C ARG A 13 -18.44 17.24 3.86
N VAL A 14 -17.14 17.17 4.16
CA VAL A 14 -16.11 16.44 3.43
C VAL A 14 -15.28 15.68 4.48
N ASN A 15 -15.15 14.35 4.36
CA ASN A 15 -14.27 13.58 5.25
C ASN A 15 -12.82 13.86 4.85
N SER A 16 -12.22 14.92 5.38
CA SER A 16 -10.89 15.37 4.96
C SER A 16 -9.80 14.29 5.17
N MET A 17 -9.99 13.37 6.13
CA MET A 17 -9.14 12.18 6.29
C MET A 17 -9.27 11.19 5.12
N LEU A 18 -10.50 10.96 4.63
CA LEU A 18 -10.72 10.12 3.45
C LEU A 18 -10.01 10.70 2.22
N LEU A 19 -10.02 12.03 2.06
CA LEU A 19 -9.29 12.70 0.98
C LEU A 19 -7.78 12.45 1.09
N LEU A 20 -7.19 12.57 2.29
CA LEU A 20 -5.77 12.26 2.51
C LEU A 20 -5.44 10.81 2.15
N VAL A 21 -6.29 9.85 2.56
CA VAL A 21 -6.12 8.43 2.23
C VAL A 21 -6.20 8.19 0.71
N GLN A 22 -7.14 8.84 0.03
CA GLN A 22 -7.30 8.78 -1.43
C GLN A 22 -6.09 9.36 -2.15
N ILE A 23 -5.58 10.52 -1.72
CA ILE A 23 -4.37 11.15 -2.29
C ILE A 23 -3.17 10.24 -2.05
N ALA A 24 -2.94 9.79 -0.81
CA ALA A 24 -1.83 8.92 -0.45
C ALA A 24 -1.79 7.60 -1.24
N SER A 25 -2.94 7.09 -1.65
CA SER A 25 -3.05 5.83 -2.43
C SER A 25 -3.11 6.08 -3.94
N GLY A 26 -3.74 7.16 -4.40
CA GLY A 26 -4.00 7.42 -5.82
C GLY A 26 -2.80 7.96 -6.60
N LEU A 27 -1.92 8.75 -5.96
CA LEU A 27 -0.76 9.37 -6.62
C LEU A 27 0.14 8.37 -7.37
N PRO A 28 0.55 7.23 -6.77
CA PRO A 28 1.36 6.22 -7.46
C PRO A 28 0.70 5.66 -8.72
N ILE A 29 -0.62 5.45 -8.71
CA ILE A 29 -1.37 4.91 -9.86
C ILE A 29 -1.43 5.92 -10.99
N ILE A 30 -1.73 7.19 -10.66
CA ILE A 30 -1.75 8.27 -11.65
C ILE A 30 -0.35 8.43 -12.26
N ALA A 31 0.70 8.40 -11.45
CA ALA A 31 2.08 8.49 -11.93
C ALA A 31 2.46 7.29 -12.82
N LEU A 32 2.07 6.07 -12.45
CA LEU A 32 2.28 4.87 -13.26
C LEU A 32 1.66 5.03 -14.66
N ILE A 33 0.39 5.44 -14.72
CA ILE A 33 -0.33 5.64 -15.99
C ILE A 33 0.36 6.70 -16.85
N ILE A 34 0.73 7.84 -16.26
CA ILE A 34 1.42 8.92 -16.98
C ILE A 34 2.78 8.42 -17.51
N CYS A 35 3.59 7.78 -16.67
CA CYS A 35 4.93 7.33 -17.06
C CYS A 35 4.87 6.27 -18.17
N VAL A 36 4.00 5.27 -18.04
CA VAL A 36 3.84 4.20 -19.05
C VAL A 36 3.31 4.79 -20.35
N SER A 37 2.29 5.65 -20.31
CA SER A 37 1.71 6.27 -21.51
C SER A 37 2.74 7.12 -22.27
N LEU A 38 3.56 7.89 -21.55
CA LEU A 38 4.64 8.66 -22.15
C LEU A 38 5.73 7.77 -22.77
N CYS A 39 6.08 6.66 -22.12
CA CYS A 39 7.06 5.72 -22.67
C CYS A 39 6.56 5.02 -23.94
N VAL A 40 5.29 4.59 -23.97
CA VAL A 40 4.67 3.98 -25.16
C VAL A 40 4.61 4.98 -26.31
N ASN A 41 4.13 6.21 -26.07
CA ASN A 41 4.05 7.24 -27.11
C ASN A 41 5.42 7.62 -27.70
N MET A 42 6.49 7.54 -26.88
CA MET A 42 7.86 7.86 -27.32
C MET A 42 8.66 6.63 -27.78
N ASN A 43 8.05 5.44 -27.84
CA ASN A 43 8.72 4.17 -28.12
C ASN A 43 10.00 3.94 -27.27
N PHE A 44 9.96 4.34 -26.00
CA PHE A 44 11.11 4.34 -25.10
C PHE A 44 11.01 3.24 -24.03
N GLY A 45 12.13 2.56 -23.75
CA GLY A 45 12.19 1.51 -22.72
C GLY A 45 11.59 0.16 -23.13
N LEU A 46 11.33 -0.02 -24.43
CA LEU A 46 10.77 -1.24 -25.03
C LEU A 46 11.87 -2.26 -25.42
N SER A 47 13.09 -1.79 -25.67
CA SER A 47 14.20 -2.66 -26.02
C SER A 47 14.83 -3.29 -24.78
N THR A 48 15.01 -4.61 -24.83
CA THR A 48 15.84 -5.37 -23.91
C THR A 48 17.14 -5.78 -24.61
N HIS A 49 18.12 -6.30 -23.86
CA HIS A 49 19.34 -6.85 -24.45
C HIS A 49 19.06 -8.04 -25.40
N CYS A 50 17.86 -8.60 -25.33
CA CYS A 50 17.45 -9.77 -26.11
C CYS A 50 16.56 -9.43 -27.31
N THR A 51 15.61 -8.51 -27.15
CA THR A 51 14.65 -8.17 -28.24
C THR A 51 14.22 -6.70 -28.18
N SER A 52 13.90 -6.14 -29.35
CA SER A 52 13.26 -4.83 -29.53
C SER A 52 11.73 -4.92 -29.72
N ALA A 53 11.16 -6.13 -29.71
CA ALA A 53 9.77 -6.40 -30.08
C ALA A 53 8.74 -6.23 -28.94
N ASN A 54 9.05 -5.49 -27.87
CA ASN A 54 8.13 -5.36 -26.72
C ASN A 54 7.20 -4.15 -26.87
N PHE A 55 6.02 -4.27 -26.26
CA PHE A 55 4.99 -3.22 -26.28
C PHE A 55 4.91 -2.42 -24.98
N LEU A 56 5.27 -3.03 -23.85
CA LEU A 56 5.20 -2.41 -22.54
C LEU A 56 6.59 -2.33 -21.89
N PRO A 57 6.99 -1.15 -21.37
CA PRO A 57 8.23 -0.99 -20.62
C PRO A 57 8.03 -1.34 -19.15
N SER A 58 8.96 -2.02 -18.49
CA SER A 58 8.88 -2.14 -17.02
C SER A 58 8.87 -0.75 -16.38
N LEU A 59 8.22 -0.60 -15.22
CA LEU A 59 8.22 0.66 -14.49
C LEU A 59 9.66 1.10 -14.18
N SER A 60 10.50 0.16 -13.74
CA SER A 60 11.92 0.42 -13.46
C SER A 60 12.69 0.93 -14.68
N ALA A 61 12.31 0.54 -15.90
CA ALA A 61 12.87 1.12 -17.12
C ALA A 61 12.26 2.49 -17.44
N ALA A 62 10.94 2.64 -17.28
CA ALA A 62 10.20 3.86 -17.57
C ALA A 62 10.70 5.07 -16.76
N VAL A 63 11.08 4.85 -15.49
CA VAL A 63 11.50 5.92 -14.55
C VAL A 63 13.02 6.02 -14.36
N SER A 64 13.79 5.32 -15.20
CA SER A 64 15.25 5.18 -15.06
C SER A 64 15.99 6.52 -15.26
N VAL A 65 15.93 7.12 -16.45
CA VAL A 65 16.73 8.31 -16.80
C VAL A 65 15.88 9.44 -17.37
N ARG A 66 14.82 9.11 -18.12
CA ARG A 66 14.14 10.08 -18.97
C ARG A 66 13.18 10.98 -18.19
N GLN A 67 13.20 12.25 -18.58
CA GLN A 67 12.27 13.26 -18.11
C GLN A 67 11.14 13.45 -19.14
N PRO A 68 9.89 13.70 -18.70
CA PRO A 68 9.48 14.00 -17.32
C PRO A 68 9.15 12.77 -16.45
N GLN A 69 9.18 11.54 -16.98
CA GLN A 69 8.70 10.34 -16.28
C GLN A 69 9.37 10.14 -14.92
N ARG A 70 10.70 10.29 -14.88
CA ARG A 70 11.46 10.15 -13.64
C ARG A 70 11.01 11.14 -12.57
N SER A 71 10.94 12.43 -12.90
CA SER A 71 10.51 13.45 -11.94
C SER A 71 9.04 13.28 -11.53
N THR A 72 8.15 12.94 -12.47
CA THR A 72 6.73 12.65 -12.17
C THR A 72 6.60 11.50 -11.17
N TRP A 73 7.32 10.39 -11.38
CA TRP A 73 7.31 9.25 -10.47
C TRP A 73 7.88 9.61 -9.10
N LEU A 74 9.04 10.25 -9.05
CA LEU A 74 9.70 10.62 -7.79
C LEU A 74 8.85 11.55 -6.94
N VAL A 75 8.25 12.59 -7.53
CA VAL A 75 7.37 13.52 -6.80
C VAL A 75 6.15 12.77 -6.28
N ALA A 76 5.51 11.94 -7.11
CA ALA A 76 4.32 11.21 -6.71
C ALA A 76 4.58 10.21 -5.57
N ILE A 77 5.65 9.41 -5.67
CA ILE A 77 6.02 8.45 -4.62
C ILE A 77 6.50 9.17 -3.36
N SER A 78 7.21 10.28 -3.48
CA SER A 78 7.65 11.07 -2.31
C SER A 78 6.46 11.60 -1.50
N ILE A 79 5.51 12.24 -2.18
CA ILE A 79 4.29 12.76 -1.54
C ILE A 79 3.45 11.60 -0.97
N SER A 80 3.23 10.56 -1.77
CA SER A 80 2.47 9.37 -1.34
C SER A 80 3.06 8.74 -0.08
N SER A 81 4.38 8.53 -0.06
CA SER A 81 5.09 7.90 1.06
C SER A 81 5.09 8.78 2.30
N LEU A 82 5.32 10.10 2.15
CA LEU A 82 5.23 11.04 3.25
C LEU A 82 3.84 11.01 3.90
N LEU A 83 2.78 11.04 3.09
CA LEU A 83 1.41 10.95 3.59
C LEU A 83 1.15 9.61 4.28
N ARG A 84 1.59 8.49 3.70
CA ARG A 84 1.42 7.16 4.33
C ARG A 84 2.12 7.08 5.68
N LEU A 85 3.36 7.58 5.78
CA LEU A 85 4.10 7.64 7.05
C LEU A 85 3.39 8.52 8.08
N ALA A 86 2.86 9.67 7.66
CA ALA A 86 2.08 10.56 8.53
C ALA A 86 0.77 9.92 9.04
N LEU A 87 0.19 8.98 8.28
CA LEU A 87 -1.02 8.26 8.67
C LEU A 87 -0.75 7.04 9.56
N ILE A 88 0.50 6.60 9.73
CA ILE A 88 0.82 5.43 10.58
C ILE A 88 0.35 5.62 12.04
N PRO A 89 0.67 6.73 12.74
CA PRO A 89 0.29 6.88 14.16
C PRO A 89 -1.21 6.74 14.45
N PRO A 90 -2.14 7.43 13.74
CA PRO A 90 -3.57 7.28 14.01
C PRO A 90 -4.11 5.88 13.67
N VAL A 91 -3.55 5.21 12.66
CA VAL A 91 -3.93 3.84 12.33
C VAL A 91 -3.42 2.87 13.41
N LEU A 92 -2.15 3.00 13.83
CA LEU A 92 -1.56 2.22 14.92
C LEU A 92 -2.38 2.32 16.20
N ALA A 93 -2.76 3.54 16.61
CA ALA A 93 -3.61 3.76 17.79
C ALA A 93 -4.97 3.05 17.66
N SER A 94 -5.58 3.10 16.46
CA SER A 94 -6.85 2.41 16.19
C SER A 94 -6.72 0.89 16.28
N TYR A 95 -5.60 0.34 15.82
CA TYR A 95 -5.31 -1.09 15.93
C TYR A 95 -5.11 -1.46 17.41
N GLN A 96 -4.27 -0.75 18.15
CA GLN A 96 -4.02 -1.04 19.57
C GLN A 96 -5.31 -1.04 20.41
N VAL A 97 -6.16 -0.03 20.28
CA VAL A 97 -7.43 0.04 21.03
C VAL A 97 -8.31 -1.18 20.76
N THR A 98 -8.43 -1.56 19.50
CA THR A 98 -9.39 -2.59 19.08
C THR A 98 -8.89 -3.99 19.36
N PHE A 99 -7.65 -4.27 18.96
CA PHE A 99 -7.03 -5.57 19.22
C PHE A 99 -6.76 -5.76 20.72
N GLY A 100 -6.39 -4.70 21.45
CA GLY A 100 -6.25 -4.73 22.90
C GLY A 100 -7.54 -5.09 23.62
N ARG A 101 -8.67 -4.47 23.23
CA ARG A 101 -9.97 -4.74 23.86
C ARG A 101 -10.51 -6.14 23.53
N ILE A 102 -10.30 -6.64 22.31
CA ILE A 102 -10.94 -7.89 21.86
C ILE A 102 -10.02 -9.12 22.05
N LEU A 103 -8.72 -9.00 21.77
CA LEU A 103 -7.76 -10.11 21.86
C LEU A 103 -6.83 -10.02 23.08
N GLY A 104 -6.78 -8.87 23.76
CA GLY A 104 -5.93 -8.62 24.93
C GLY A 104 -4.61 -7.92 24.62
N GLU A 105 -3.98 -7.34 25.64
CA GLU A 105 -2.78 -6.49 25.52
C GLU A 105 -1.53 -7.22 25.00
N LYS A 106 -1.49 -8.56 25.10
CA LYS A 106 -0.38 -9.40 24.59
C LYS A 106 -0.11 -9.17 23.09
N TYR A 107 -1.10 -8.68 22.34
CA TYR A 107 -0.98 -8.40 20.91
C TYR A 107 -0.33 -7.04 20.58
N PHE A 108 -0.07 -6.17 21.57
CA PHE A 108 0.52 -4.85 21.32
C PHE A 108 1.90 -4.94 20.67
N SER A 109 2.77 -5.83 21.17
CA SER A 109 4.10 -6.05 20.58
C SER A 109 3.99 -6.49 19.11
N ALA A 110 3.05 -7.39 18.81
CA ALA A 110 2.84 -7.89 17.46
C ALA A 110 2.28 -6.80 16.51
N ILE A 111 1.46 -5.89 17.02
CA ILE A 111 0.98 -4.72 16.26
C ILE A 111 2.11 -3.73 16.00
N TYR A 112 2.97 -3.44 16.99
CA TYR A 112 4.15 -2.59 16.76
C TYR A 112 5.06 -3.18 15.67
N PHE A 113 5.31 -4.48 15.71
CA PHE A 113 6.08 -5.19 14.70
C PHE A 113 5.43 -5.09 13.31
N LEU A 114 4.11 -5.21 13.22
CA LEU A 114 3.37 -5.02 11.97
C LEU A 114 3.60 -3.62 11.37
N PHE A 115 3.50 -2.55 12.17
CA PHE A 115 3.74 -1.19 11.68
C PHE A 115 5.21 -0.88 11.42
N MET A 116 6.15 -1.57 12.09
CA MET A 116 7.56 -1.53 11.72
C MET A 116 7.76 -2.06 10.31
N MET A 117 7.17 -3.20 9.95
CA MET A 117 7.24 -3.76 8.59
C MET A 117 6.68 -2.79 7.54
N ASN A 118 5.52 -2.19 7.80
CA ASN A 118 4.93 -1.18 6.92
C ASN A 118 5.85 0.04 6.74
N THR A 119 6.51 0.48 7.81
CA THR A 119 7.46 1.60 7.75
C THR A 119 8.65 1.25 6.87
N ILE A 120 9.25 0.07 7.06
CA ILE A 120 10.36 -0.42 6.23
C ILE A 120 9.93 -0.57 4.77
N GLU A 121 8.74 -1.12 4.51
CA GLU A 121 8.16 -1.22 3.18
C GLU A 121 8.13 0.15 2.48
N ILE A 122 7.52 1.16 3.11
CA ILE A 122 7.40 2.51 2.54
C ILE A 122 8.78 3.15 2.34
N THR A 123 9.70 2.99 3.29
CA THR A 123 11.07 3.49 3.18
C THR A 123 11.81 2.86 2.00
N PHE A 124 11.71 1.54 1.82
CA PHE A 124 12.38 0.86 0.71
C PHE A 124 11.74 1.17 -0.64
N LEU A 125 10.42 1.43 -0.70
CA LEU A 125 9.75 1.97 -1.90
C LEU A 125 10.33 3.33 -2.32
N LEU A 126 10.60 4.22 -1.35
CA LEU A 126 11.26 5.50 -1.61
C LEU A 126 12.69 5.30 -2.09
N ILE A 127 13.48 4.50 -1.37
CA ILE A 127 14.90 4.25 -1.71
C ILE A 127 15.03 3.66 -3.11
N MET A 128 14.24 2.62 -3.45
CA MET A 128 14.30 2.00 -4.78
C MET A 128 13.87 2.97 -5.89
N SER A 129 12.95 3.90 -5.61
CA SER A 129 12.53 4.91 -6.58
C SER A 129 13.63 5.95 -6.83
N MET A 130 14.38 6.31 -5.79
CA MET A 130 15.50 7.24 -5.88
C MET A 130 16.68 6.67 -6.67
N ILE A 131 17.00 5.39 -6.47
CA ILE A 131 18.11 4.70 -7.14
C ILE A 131 17.65 4.20 -8.52
N PRO A 132 18.12 4.79 -9.64
CA PRO A 132 17.75 4.30 -10.96
C PRO A 132 18.31 2.91 -11.23
N SER A 133 17.52 2.09 -11.91
CA SER A 133 17.93 0.77 -12.42
C SER A 133 19.12 0.85 -13.38
N SER A 134 19.25 1.94 -14.15
CA SER A 134 20.32 2.18 -15.11
C SER A 134 21.66 2.60 -14.49
N ILE A 135 21.64 3.20 -13.29
CA ILE A 135 22.87 3.65 -12.60
C ILE A 135 23.43 2.53 -11.73
N ASN A 136 22.59 1.90 -10.92
CA ASN A 136 23.02 0.83 -10.03
C ASN A 136 21.94 -0.25 -9.93
N TYR A 137 21.95 -1.14 -10.92
CA TYR A 137 21.00 -2.24 -11.03
C TYR A 137 21.02 -3.15 -9.78
N LYS A 138 22.21 -3.46 -9.23
CA LYS A 138 22.33 -4.34 -8.06
C LYS A 138 21.66 -3.73 -6.82
N ALA A 139 21.90 -2.46 -6.55
CA ALA A 139 21.27 -1.76 -5.44
C ALA A 139 19.75 -1.65 -5.64
N HIS A 140 19.30 -1.25 -6.84
CA HIS A 140 17.88 -1.14 -7.18
C HIS A 140 17.14 -2.47 -7.02
N ARG A 141 17.70 -3.58 -7.53
CA ARG A 141 17.12 -4.92 -7.40
C ARG A 141 17.01 -5.36 -5.95
N ASN A 142 18.05 -5.12 -5.15
CA ASN A 142 18.05 -5.53 -3.74
C ASN A 142 17.04 -4.71 -2.92
N THR A 143 16.90 -3.41 -3.17
CA THR A 143 15.91 -2.57 -2.47
C THR A 143 14.49 -2.89 -2.91
N LEU A 144 14.25 -3.21 -4.19
CA LEU A 144 12.99 -3.78 -4.67
C LEU A 144 12.64 -5.08 -3.94
N ALA A 145 13.60 -6.00 -3.78
CA ALA A 145 13.37 -7.27 -3.10
C ALA A 145 12.98 -7.07 -1.63
N VAL A 146 13.64 -6.14 -0.91
CA VAL A 146 13.28 -5.80 0.48
C VAL A 146 11.89 -5.17 0.55
N PHE A 147 11.56 -4.24 -0.37
CA PHE A 147 10.21 -3.67 -0.46
C PHE A 147 9.15 -4.77 -0.59
N VAL A 148 9.29 -5.65 -1.59
CA VAL A 148 8.33 -6.74 -1.85
C VAL A 148 8.24 -7.69 -0.65
N LEU A 149 9.36 -8.07 -0.04
CA LEU A 149 9.37 -8.94 1.14
C LEU A 149 8.61 -8.31 2.31
N MET A 150 8.87 -7.03 2.60
CA MET A 150 8.17 -6.33 3.69
C MET A 150 6.68 -6.14 3.38
N SER A 151 6.30 -5.87 2.12
CA SER A 151 4.90 -5.85 1.69
C SER A 151 4.19 -7.17 1.95
N VAL A 152 4.81 -8.30 1.57
CA VAL A 152 4.22 -9.63 1.77
C VAL A 152 4.08 -9.95 3.26
N LEU A 153 5.11 -9.69 4.06
CA LEU A 153 5.08 -9.94 5.50
C LEU A 153 4.02 -9.07 6.19
N PHE A 154 3.95 -7.78 5.84
CA PHE A 154 2.93 -6.86 6.35
C PHE A 154 1.52 -7.31 5.99
N MET A 155 1.23 -7.54 4.70
CA MET A 155 -0.10 -7.97 4.24
C MET A 155 -0.50 -9.33 4.82
N GLY A 156 0.46 -10.25 4.97
CA GLY A 156 0.25 -11.56 5.58
C GLY A 156 -0.17 -11.47 7.04
N LEU A 157 0.61 -10.73 7.85
CA LEU A 157 0.32 -10.55 9.28
C LEU A 157 -0.97 -9.76 9.52
N ASP A 158 -1.19 -8.68 8.77
CA ASP A 158 -2.39 -7.87 8.87
C ASP A 158 -3.65 -8.67 8.45
N SER A 159 -3.58 -9.44 7.36
CA SER A 159 -4.68 -10.34 6.97
C SER A 159 -4.98 -11.40 8.04
N ALA A 160 -3.94 -11.99 8.65
CA ALA A 160 -4.10 -12.98 9.71
C ALA A 160 -4.72 -12.38 10.98
N PHE A 161 -4.34 -11.15 11.34
CA PHE A 161 -4.93 -10.41 12.45
C PHE A 161 -6.41 -10.13 12.22
N PHE A 162 -6.79 -9.65 11.03
CA PHE A 162 -8.19 -9.42 10.70
C PHE A 162 -9.02 -10.70 10.66
N HIS A 163 -8.45 -11.82 10.21
CA HIS A 163 -9.12 -13.13 10.27
C HIS A 163 -9.41 -13.54 11.71
N ARG A 164 -8.40 -13.49 12.60
CA ARG A 164 -8.58 -13.82 14.02
C ARG A 164 -9.61 -12.92 14.70
N LEU A 165 -9.59 -11.63 14.36
CA LEU A 165 -10.54 -10.66 14.88
C LEU A 165 -11.97 -10.96 14.40
N ALA A 166 -12.14 -11.29 13.12
CA ALA A 166 -13.42 -11.71 12.56
C ALA A 166 -13.96 -12.99 13.23
N ASP A 167 -13.11 -14.00 13.44
CA ASP A 167 -13.49 -15.26 14.10
C ASP A 167 -13.94 -15.04 15.55
N ARG A 168 -13.32 -14.10 16.27
CA ARG A 168 -13.64 -13.82 17.68
C ARG A 168 -14.89 -12.98 17.86
N THR A 169 -15.11 -11.97 17.02
CA THR A 169 -16.25 -11.04 17.19
C THR A 169 -17.48 -11.48 16.40
N GLY A 170 -17.34 -12.21 15.29
CA GLY A 170 -18.44 -12.53 14.38
C GLY A 170 -19.05 -11.31 13.68
N ASN A 171 -18.43 -10.14 13.80
CA ASN A 171 -18.95 -8.89 13.24
C ASN A 171 -18.84 -8.88 11.71
N LEU A 172 -19.95 -8.63 11.02
CA LEU A 172 -20.06 -8.68 9.56
C LEU A 172 -19.05 -7.74 8.86
N TYR A 173 -18.78 -6.57 9.42
CA TYR A 173 -17.79 -5.63 8.87
C TYR A 173 -16.37 -6.21 8.96
N LEU A 174 -15.99 -6.80 10.10
CA LEU A 174 -14.67 -7.41 10.28
C LEU A 174 -14.48 -8.64 9.38
N VAL A 175 -15.52 -9.47 9.24
CA VAL A 175 -15.53 -10.61 8.31
C VAL A 175 -15.34 -10.14 6.87
N ARG A 176 -16.05 -9.08 6.45
CA ARG A 176 -15.89 -8.49 5.11
C ARG A 176 -14.48 -7.95 4.90
N GLN A 177 -13.92 -7.22 5.87
CA GLN A 177 -12.55 -6.70 5.82
C GLN A 177 -11.52 -7.82 5.70
N ALA A 178 -11.65 -8.87 6.52
CA ALA A 178 -10.77 -10.05 6.46
C ALA A 178 -10.84 -10.74 5.09
N CYS A 179 -12.04 -10.90 4.52
CA CYS A 179 -12.23 -11.49 3.20
C CYS A 179 -11.57 -10.66 2.09
N ILE A 180 -11.75 -9.33 2.10
CA ILE A 180 -11.13 -8.43 1.12
C ILE A 180 -9.60 -8.49 1.22
N LYS A 181 -9.04 -8.36 2.43
CA LYS A 181 -7.59 -8.42 2.67
C LYS A 181 -7.00 -9.76 2.21
N ARG A 182 -7.65 -10.88 2.53
CA ARG A 182 -7.23 -12.22 2.07
C ARG A 182 -7.27 -12.38 0.55
N LYS A 183 -8.32 -11.87 -0.12
CA LYS A 183 -8.41 -11.89 -1.59
C LYS A 183 -7.29 -11.06 -2.24
N LEU A 184 -7.03 -9.86 -1.72
CA LEU A 184 -5.95 -9.00 -2.20
C LEU A 184 -4.57 -9.63 -1.99
N LEU A 185 -4.31 -10.20 -0.81
CA LEU A 185 -3.07 -10.92 -0.51
C LEU A 185 -2.88 -12.11 -1.48
N THR A 186 -3.92 -12.91 -1.69
CA THR A 186 -3.84 -14.06 -2.60
C THR A 186 -3.55 -13.61 -4.03
N ALA A 187 -4.25 -12.58 -4.51
CA ALA A 187 -4.02 -11.99 -5.83
C ALA A 187 -2.60 -11.41 -5.97
N TYR A 188 -2.08 -10.77 -4.92
CA TYR A 188 -0.74 -10.19 -4.90
C TYR A 188 0.33 -11.29 -4.97
N LEU A 189 0.21 -12.33 -4.13
CA LEU A 189 1.11 -13.48 -4.16
C LEU A 189 1.09 -14.21 -5.50
N SER A 190 -0.09 -14.44 -6.09
CA SER A 190 -0.19 -15.06 -7.41
C SER A 190 0.49 -14.21 -8.48
N THR A 191 0.30 -12.89 -8.43
CA THR A 191 0.93 -11.96 -9.38
C THR A 191 2.45 -11.98 -9.22
N LEU A 192 2.97 -11.94 -7.99
CA LEU A 192 4.41 -12.02 -7.73
C LEU A 192 5.03 -13.34 -8.22
N ALA A 193 4.33 -14.46 -8.04
CA ALA A 193 4.78 -15.75 -8.56
C ALA A 193 4.87 -15.75 -10.09
N ILE A 194 3.89 -15.15 -10.78
CA ILE A 194 3.90 -15.00 -12.24
C ILE A 194 5.07 -14.10 -12.66
N VAL A 195 5.24 -12.93 -12.03
CA VAL A 195 6.35 -12.01 -12.33
C VAL A 195 7.70 -12.70 -12.17
N GLY A 196 7.91 -13.43 -11.06
CA GLY A 196 9.14 -14.18 -10.81
C GLY A 196 9.39 -15.28 -11.86
N THR A 197 8.34 -16.00 -12.26
CA THR A 197 8.42 -17.05 -13.29
C THR A 197 8.77 -16.47 -14.65
N VAL A 198 8.09 -15.41 -15.08
CA VAL A 198 8.35 -14.74 -16.36
C VAL A 198 9.75 -14.13 -16.37
N TYR A 199 10.20 -13.53 -15.26
CA TYR A 199 11.56 -13.02 -15.13
C TYR A 199 12.61 -14.12 -15.26
N TYR A 200 12.39 -15.28 -14.62
CA TYR A 200 13.27 -16.44 -14.73
C TYR A 200 13.36 -16.96 -16.18
N ILE A 201 12.21 -17.14 -16.84
CA ILE A 201 12.14 -17.57 -18.24
C ILE A 201 12.83 -16.55 -19.16
N HIS A 202 12.57 -15.25 -18.97
CA HIS A 202 13.21 -14.19 -19.75
C HIS A 202 14.72 -14.22 -19.60
N THR A 203 15.23 -14.44 -18.38
CA THR A 203 16.67 -14.49 -18.10
C THR A 203 17.36 -15.67 -18.77
N LEU A 204 16.69 -16.82 -18.90
CA LEU A 204 17.30 -18.05 -19.46
C LEU A 204 17.11 -18.21 -20.96
N TYR A 205 15.91 -17.94 -21.46
CA TYR A 205 15.52 -18.28 -22.82
C TYR A 205 15.32 -17.07 -23.73
N CYS A 206 15.25 -15.86 -23.16
CA CYS A 206 15.00 -14.62 -23.88
C CYS A 206 13.89 -14.69 -24.95
N PRO A 207 12.69 -15.25 -24.65
CA PRO A 207 11.63 -15.33 -25.65
C PRO A 207 11.11 -13.93 -25.99
N PRO A 208 10.63 -13.72 -27.23
CA PRO A 208 9.96 -12.47 -27.60
C PRO A 208 8.75 -12.23 -26.70
N TYR A 209 8.43 -10.97 -26.44
CA TYR A 209 7.28 -10.51 -25.62
C TYR A 209 7.30 -10.87 -24.12
N ALA A 210 8.24 -11.70 -23.65
CA ALA A 210 8.34 -12.05 -22.23
C ALA A 210 8.49 -10.82 -21.31
N TYR A 211 9.23 -9.80 -21.77
CA TYR A 211 9.39 -8.55 -21.04
C TYR A 211 8.10 -7.71 -21.00
N THR A 212 7.27 -7.78 -22.05
CA THR A 212 5.93 -7.15 -22.05
C THR A 212 5.03 -7.80 -21.01
N LEU A 213 5.04 -9.14 -20.96
CA LEU A 213 4.27 -9.91 -19.98
C LEU A 213 4.72 -9.63 -18.54
N PHE A 214 6.03 -9.56 -18.32
CA PHE A 214 6.62 -9.15 -17.04
C PHE A 214 6.10 -7.78 -16.62
N SER A 215 6.19 -6.79 -17.51
CA SER A 215 5.76 -5.40 -17.24
C SER A 215 4.27 -5.32 -16.93
N PHE A 216 3.44 -6.07 -17.65
CA PHE A 216 1.99 -6.10 -17.38
C PHE A 216 1.66 -6.60 -15.96
N PHE A 217 2.27 -7.71 -15.54
CA PHE A 217 2.04 -8.22 -14.18
C PHE A 217 2.72 -7.39 -13.09
N GLU A 218 3.84 -6.73 -13.40
CA GLU A 218 4.45 -5.72 -12.52
C GLU A 218 3.45 -4.60 -12.21
N TYR A 219 2.74 -4.07 -13.22
CA TYR A 219 1.72 -3.04 -13.02
C TYR A 219 0.57 -3.54 -12.15
N ILE A 220 0.10 -4.77 -12.39
CA ILE A 220 -0.94 -5.40 -11.56
C ILE A 220 -0.48 -5.51 -10.11
N ALA A 221 0.77 -5.93 -9.86
CA ALA A 221 1.33 -6.03 -8.52
C ALA A 221 1.36 -4.67 -7.81
N ILE A 222 1.76 -3.60 -8.51
CA ILE A 222 1.75 -2.23 -7.97
C ILE A 222 0.32 -1.81 -7.61
N CYS A 223 -0.65 -2.05 -8.50
CA CYS A 223 -2.06 -1.76 -8.23
C CYS A 223 -2.58 -2.52 -7.00
N LEU A 224 -2.29 -3.81 -6.89
CA LEU A 224 -2.70 -4.64 -5.74
C LEU A 224 -2.08 -4.15 -4.43
N ASN A 225 -0.79 -3.79 -4.43
CA ASN A 225 -0.13 -3.21 -3.25
C ASN A 225 -0.83 -1.90 -2.82
N VAL A 226 -1.10 -1.00 -3.77
CA VAL A 226 -1.82 0.25 -3.50
C VAL A 226 -3.23 -0.02 -2.98
N CYS A 227 -3.98 -0.93 -3.60
CA CYS A 227 -5.33 -1.28 -3.16
C CYS A 227 -5.34 -1.85 -1.73
N TYR A 228 -4.35 -2.67 -1.38
CA TYR A 228 -4.24 -3.19 -0.01
C TYR A 228 -4.01 -2.07 1.00
N HIS A 229 -3.06 -1.17 0.73
CA HIS A 229 -2.79 -0.01 1.59
C HIS A 229 -4.00 0.93 1.69
N PHE A 230 -4.76 1.11 0.61
CA PHE A 230 -6.01 1.87 0.65
C PHE A 230 -7.04 1.24 1.60
N VAL A 231 -7.22 -0.09 1.55
CA VAL A 231 -8.12 -0.81 2.47
C VAL A 231 -7.62 -0.70 3.92
N MET A 232 -6.31 -0.84 4.14
CA MET A 232 -5.69 -0.70 5.46
C MET A 232 -5.88 0.70 6.07
N LEU A 233 -5.67 1.75 5.28
CA LEU A 233 -5.86 3.14 5.69
C LEU A 233 -7.34 3.54 5.79
N GLY A 234 -8.22 2.87 5.04
CA GLY A 234 -9.67 3.09 5.07
C GLY A 234 -10.30 2.90 6.45
N VAL A 235 -9.59 2.26 7.38
CA VAL A 235 -9.90 2.15 8.80
C VAL A 235 -10.15 3.50 9.49
N ILE A 236 -9.38 4.54 9.15
CA ILE A 236 -9.43 5.84 9.82
C ILE A 236 -10.28 6.87 9.05
N HIS A 237 -10.98 6.49 7.97
CA HIS A 237 -11.65 7.44 7.06
C HIS A 237 -12.66 8.39 7.71
N ARG A 238 -13.22 8.03 8.88
CA ARG A 238 -14.19 8.86 9.63
C ARG A 238 -13.56 9.72 10.72
N LYS A 239 -12.25 9.61 10.97
CA LYS A 239 -11.56 10.40 12.01
C LYS A 239 -11.29 11.83 11.52
N PRO A 240 -11.30 12.84 12.41
CA PRO A 240 -10.90 14.19 12.06
C PRO A 240 -9.41 14.24 11.70
N ILE A 241 -8.99 15.22 10.88
CA ILE A 241 -7.57 15.41 10.52
C ILE A 241 -6.70 15.68 11.75
N SER A 242 -7.25 16.32 12.78
CA SER A 242 -6.54 16.58 14.04
C SER A 242 -5.98 15.32 14.68
N ALA A 243 -6.58 14.14 14.41
CA ALA A 243 -6.10 12.86 14.89
C ALA A 243 -4.67 12.49 14.41
N ILE A 244 -4.14 13.18 13.38
CA ILE A 244 -2.73 13.05 12.96
C ILE A 244 -1.80 13.72 13.97
N LEU A 245 -2.22 14.83 14.58
CA LEU A 245 -1.45 15.58 15.58
C LEU A 245 -1.69 15.09 17.01
N ASP A 246 -2.82 14.43 17.26
CA ASP A 246 -3.13 13.87 18.58
C ASP A 246 -2.19 12.68 18.88
N ARG A 247 -1.27 12.88 19.84
CA ARG A 247 -0.42 11.81 20.39
C ARG A 247 -1.28 10.65 20.93
N PRO A 248 -0.78 9.41 20.92
CA PRO A 248 -1.61 8.21 21.03
C PRO A 248 -2.03 7.95 22.49
N ILE A 249 -2.97 8.73 23.04
CA ILE A 249 -3.47 8.48 24.42
C ILE A 249 -4.99 8.63 24.56
N ARG A 250 -5.74 9.17 23.59
CA ARG A 250 -7.22 9.15 23.66
C ARG A 250 -7.82 8.44 22.46
N GLY A 251 -7.88 7.12 22.63
CA GLY A 251 -8.39 6.16 21.65
C GLY A 251 -9.86 6.37 21.33
N GLU A 252 -10.14 6.88 20.13
CA GLU A 252 -11.39 6.53 19.45
C GLU A 252 -11.19 5.21 18.71
N PHE A 253 -12.14 4.31 18.94
CA PHE A 253 -12.30 2.99 18.32
C PHE A 253 -12.14 3.05 16.78
N PHE A 254 -12.01 1.91 16.06
CA PHE A 254 -12.54 1.91 14.69
C PHE A 254 -13.96 2.45 14.84
N ALA A 255 -14.34 3.51 14.13
CA ALA A 255 -15.73 3.92 14.13
C ALA A 255 -16.54 2.80 13.45
N PHE A 256 -16.85 1.75 14.22
CA PHE A 256 -17.69 0.65 13.83
C PHE A 256 -18.99 1.29 13.39
N CYS A 257 -19.50 0.85 12.25
CA CYS A 257 -20.77 1.35 11.77
C CYS A 257 -21.94 0.90 12.64
N ASP A 258 -21.68 0.18 13.75
CA ASP A 258 -22.69 -0.34 14.65
C ASP A 258 -22.31 -0.07 16.10
N ASN A 259 -23.20 0.61 16.82
CA ASN A 259 -23.20 0.83 18.26
C ASN A 259 -23.42 -0.48 19.05
N ILE A 260 -22.91 -1.60 18.56
CA ILE A 260 -23.18 -2.94 19.08
C ILE A 260 -21.86 -3.71 19.13
N LEU A 261 -20.96 -3.26 19.99
CA LEU A 261 -20.09 -4.20 20.69
C LEU A 261 -20.63 -4.27 22.12
N PRO A 262 -20.91 -5.48 22.66
CA PRO A 262 -21.29 -5.60 24.05
C PRO A 262 -20.14 -5.01 24.89
N LEU A 263 -20.54 -4.20 25.86
CA LEU A 263 -19.64 -3.54 26.81
C LEU A 263 -18.64 -4.53 27.41
#